data_AF-A0A2V9MKF3-F1
#
_entry.id   AF-A0A2V9MKF3-F1
#
_cell.length_a   1.000
_cell.length_b   1.000
_cell.length_c   1.000
_cell.angle_alpha   90.00
_cell.angle_beta   90.00
_cell.angle_gamma   90.00
#
_symmetry.space_group_name_H-M   'P 1'
#
loop_
_entity.id
_entity.type
_entity.pdbx_description
1 polymer ?
#
loop_
_entity_poly.entity_id
_entity_poly.type
_entity_poly.pdbx_seq_one_letter_code
_entity_poly.pdbx_strand_id
1 'polypeptide(L)'
;MSEDVHPKPVKTTLMRRVIIYAVLLLVVFSLGFVPMWLKSRECSSSLSEAEHQLDLARIQNTLASAVIDARRGDYEPARQAASNFFTSLRAETDRGDDSALSQAQREGVQPLFTGRDEIITLLARSDPASAERLSDLYVSYRKIMNR
;
A
#
# COMPACT_ATOMS: atom_id res chain seq x y z
N MET A 1 -38.08 53.27 -56.09
CA MET A 1 -38.56 52.33 -55.05
C MET A 1 -37.60 51.16 -55.04
N SER A 2 -37.12 50.82 -53.84
CA SER A 2 -36.24 49.71 -53.43
C SER A 2 -34.98 50.19 -52.70
N GLU A 3 -35.15 50.25 -51.38
CA GLU A 3 -34.12 50.19 -50.34
C GLU A 3 -33.30 48.88 -50.49
N ASP A 4 -32.04 48.86 -50.03
CA ASP A 4 -31.72 48.11 -48.81
C ASP A 4 -30.23 48.17 -48.40
N VAL A 5 -30.05 48.80 -47.23
CA VAL A 5 -29.31 48.31 -46.05
C VAL A 5 -27.81 47.95 -46.22
N HIS A 6 -26.98 48.95 -45.94
CA HIS A 6 -25.61 48.77 -45.46
C HIS A 6 -25.59 47.93 -44.16
N PRO A 7 -24.80 46.83 -44.08
CA PRO A 7 -24.58 46.16 -42.82
C PRO A 7 -23.67 47.02 -41.93
N LYS A 8 -24.19 47.43 -40.77
CA LYS A 8 -23.45 48.17 -39.75
C LYS A 8 -22.22 47.38 -39.29
N PRO A 9 -21.05 48.02 -39.14
CA PRO A 9 -19.88 47.35 -38.59
C PRO A 9 -20.14 47.05 -37.11
N VAL A 10 -20.21 45.77 -36.78
CA VAL A 10 -20.43 45.29 -35.43
C VAL A 10 -19.25 45.74 -34.57
N LYS A 11 -19.56 46.32 -33.40
CA LYS A 11 -18.63 46.89 -32.41
C LYS A 11 -17.58 45.86 -31.96
N THR A 12 -16.47 45.77 -32.68
CA THR A 12 -15.36 44.81 -32.48
C THR A 12 -14.69 44.91 -31.10
N THR A 13 -14.77 46.07 -30.44
CA THR A 13 -14.14 46.32 -29.14
C THR A 13 -14.86 45.66 -27.97
N LEU A 14 -16.19 45.54 -28.00
CA LEU A 14 -16.97 44.86 -26.96
C LEU A 14 -16.79 43.35 -27.04
N MET A 15 -16.81 42.78 -28.25
CA MET A 15 -16.62 41.34 -28.46
C MET A 15 -15.22 40.89 -28.05
N ARG A 16 -14.19 41.71 -28.35
CA ARG A 16 -12.81 41.47 -27.89
C ARG A 16 -12.70 41.49 -26.36
N ARG A 17 -13.41 42.40 -25.67
CA ARG A 17 -13.43 42.44 -24.20
C ARG A 17 -14.09 41.20 -23.60
N VAL A 18 -15.22 40.75 -24.18
CA VAL A 18 -15.91 39.53 -23.74
C VAL A 18 -15.00 38.30 -23.88
N ILE A 19 -14.26 38.17 -24.99
CA ILE A 19 -13.30 37.08 -25.20
C ILE A 19 -12.17 37.14 -24.15
N ILE A 20 -11.63 38.33 -23.87
CA ILE A 20 -10.56 38.49 -22.86
C ILE A 20 -11.07 38.08 -21.48
N TYR A 21 -12.27 38.54 -21.07
CA TYR A 21 -12.83 38.17 -19.78
C TYR A 21 -13.15 36.67 -19.70
N ALA A 22 -13.63 36.06 -20.78
CA ALA A 22 -13.87 34.62 -20.84
C ALA A 22 -12.58 33.81 -20.69
N VAL A 23 -11.50 34.20 -21.37
CA VAL A 23 -10.18 33.57 -21.23
C VAL A 23 -9.64 33.77 -19.80
N LEU A 24 -9.78 34.97 -19.23
CA LEU A 24 -9.33 35.24 -17.86
C LEU A 24 -10.09 34.38 -16.84
N LEU A 25 -11.41 34.25 -16.99
CA LEU A 25 -12.24 33.36 -16.17
C LEU A 25 -11.81 31.91 -16.31
N LEU A 26 -11.50 31.46 -17.52
CA LEU A 26 -11.07 30.10 -17.80
C LEU A 26 -9.69 29.80 -17.18
N VAL A 27 -8.78 30.78 -17.19
CA VAL A 27 -7.47 30.68 -16.52
C VAL A 27 -7.63 30.60 -15.00
N VAL A 28 -8.44 31.47 -14.40
CA VAL A 28 -8.70 31.46 -12.94
C VAL A 28 -9.41 30.16 -12.53
N PHE A 29 -10.38 29.71 -13.33
CA PHE A 29 -11.08 28.44 -13.12
C PHE A 29 -10.12 27.24 -13.20
N SER A 30 -9.20 27.25 -14.17
CA SER A 30 -8.18 26.20 -14.32
C SER A 30 -7.17 26.21 -13.18
N LEU A 31 -6.78 27.39 -12.68
CA LEU A 31 -5.88 27.53 -11.54
C LEU A 31 -6.46 26.95 -10.23
N GLY A 32 -7.79 26.89 -10.08
CA GLY A 32 -8.43 26.21 -8.96
C GLY A 32 -8.66 24.71 -9.21
N PHE A 33 -8.98 24.33 -10.44
CA PHE A 33 -9.38 22.96 -10.80
C PHE A 33 -8.20 21.99 -10.97
N VAL A 34 -7.10 22.44 -11.56
CA VAL A 34 -5.89 21.62 -11.82
C VAL A 34 -5.19 21.17 -10.52
N PRO A 35 -4.92 22.03 -9.52
CA PRO A 35 -4.28 21.57 -8.29
C PRO A 35 -5.18 20.62 -7.47
N MET A 36 -6.50 20.76 -7.56
CA MET A 36 -7.43 19.84 -6.90
C MET A 36 -7.44 18.46 -7.58
N TRP A 37 -7.32 18.40 -8.90
CA TRP A 37 -7.25 17.15 -9.65
C TRP A 37 -5.93 16.40 -9.44
N LEU A 38 -4.81 17.12 -9.32
CA LEU A 38 -3.51 16.53 -8.97
C LEU A 38 -3.51 15.99 -7.52
N LYS A 39 -4.06 16.75 -6.57
CA LYS A 39 -4.14 16.33 -5.15
C LYS A 39 -5.03 15.11 -4.93
N SER A 40 -6.04 14.90 -5.78
CA SER A 40 -6.86 13.68 -5.74
C SER A 40 -6.14 12.45 -6.28
N ARG A 41 -5.18 12.61 -7.20
CA ARG A 41 -4.39 11.48 -7.75
C ARG A 41 -3.26 11.06 -6.81
N GLU A 42 -2.64 11.99 -6.10
CA GLU A 42 -1.62 11.69 -5.08
C GLU A 42 -2.23 11.00 -3.84
N CYS A 43 -3.50 11.27 -3.52
CA CYS A 43 -4.18 10.62 -2.39
C CYS A 43 -4.41 9.12 -2.63
N SER A 44 -4.74 8.72 -3.86
CA SER A 44 -4.98 7.30 -4.19
C SER A 44 -3.71 6.44 -4.16
N SER A 45 -2.55 6.98 -4.59
CA SER A 45 -1.28 6.26 -4.47
C SER A 45 -0.83 6.13 -3.02
N SER A 46 -1.02 7.20 -2.22
CA SER A 46 -0.67 7.17 -0.79
C SER A 46 -1.51 6.17 0.02
N LEU A 47 -2.77 5.94 -0.38
CA LEU A 47 -3.65 4.99 0.29
C LEU A 47 -3.21 3.54 0.02
N SER A 48 -2.94 3.20 -1.23
CA SER A 48 -2.42 1.87 -1.59
C SER A 48 -1.06 1.60 -0.93
N GLU A 49 -0.13 2.56 -0.96
CA GLU A 49 1.16 2.41 -0.26
C GLU A 49 1.01 2.24 1.26
N ALA A 50 0.10 2.99 1.89
CA ALA A 50 -0.17 2.87 3.32
C ALA A 50 -0.83 1.53 3.68
N GLU A 51 -1.74 1.02 2.85
CA GLU A 51 -2.37 -0.29 3.03
C GLU A 51 -1.34 -1.42 2.91
N HIS A 52 -0.47 -1.37 1.90
CA HIS A 52 0.61 -2.34 1.74
C HIS A 52 1.57 -2.35 2.94
N GLN A 53 1.99 -1.17 3.41
CA GLN A 53 2.84 -1.07 4.60
C GLN A 53 2.14 -1.59 5.87
N LEU A 54 0.83 -1.37 5.99
CA LEU A 54 0.05 -1.84 7.12
C LEU A 54 -0.06 -3.37 7.14
N ASP A 55 -0.24 -4.01 5.98
CA ASP A 55 -0.32 -5.47 5.92
C ASP A 55 1.01 -6.13 6.30
N LEU A 56 2.12 -5.62 5.77
CA LEU A 56 3.46 -6.09 6.12
C LEU A 56 3.79 -5.88 7.62
N ALA A 57 3.42 -4.71 8.17
CA ALA A 57 3.59 -4.43 9.59
C ALA A 57 2.75 -5.38 10.47
N ARG A 58 1.52 -5.72 10.04
CA ARG A 58 0.67 -6.68 10.73
C ARG A 58 1.27 -8.09 10.71
N ILE A 59 1.78 -8.54 9.56
CA ILE A 59 2.51 -9.81 9.44
C ILE A 59 3.70 -9.83 10.40
N GLN A 60 4.53 -8.79 10.39
CA GLN A 60 5.67 -8.69 11.30
C GLN A 60 5.26 -8.73 12.78
N ASN A 61 4.18 -8.03 13.14
CA ASN A 61 3.70 -7.96 14.52
C ASN A 61 3.16 -9.31 15.01
N THR A 62 2.47 -10.07 14.14
CA THR A 62 2.02 -11.43 14.51
C THR A 62 3.20 -12.36 14.79
N LEU A 63 4.28 -12.28 14.01
CA LEU A 63 5.50 -13.04 14.29
C LEU A 63 6.19 -12.57 15.58
N ALA A 64 6.25 -11.26 15.82
CA ALA A 64 6.83 -10.72 17.05
C ALA A 64 6.04 -11.16 18.30
N SER A 65 4.70 -11.17 18.23
CA SER A 65 3.85 -11.72 19.29
C SER A 65 4.17 -13.19 19.53
N ALA A 66 4.28 -14.00 18.47
CA ALA A 66 4.62 -15.42 18.61
C ALA A 66 5.95 -15.64 19.35
N VAL A 67 6.97 -14.83 19.06
CA VAL A 67 8.27 -14.87 19.75
C VAL A 67 8.10 -14.54 21.23
N ILE A 68 7.38 -13.46 21.55
CA ILE A 68 7.17 -13.01 22.93
C ILE A 68 6.39 -14.05 23.73
N ASP A 69 5.29 -14.54 23.18
CA ASP A 69 4.42 -15.53 23.82
C ASP A 69 5.19 -16.84 24.06
N ALA A 70 5.96 -17.33 23.08
CA ALA A 70 6.81 -18.51 23.24
C ALA A 70 7.88 -18.31 24.34
N ARG A 71 8.50 -17.13 24.42
CA ARG A 71 9.48 -16.81 25.48
C ARG A 71 8.86 -16.73 26.87
N ARG A 72 7.58 -16.39 26.97
CA ARG A 72 6.83 -16.38 28.24
C ARG A 72 6.36 -17.77 28.66
N GLY A 73 6.49 -18.77 27.79
CA GLY A 73 5.95 -20.12 27.99
C GLY A 73 4.49 -20.26 27.56
N ASP A 74 3.92 -19.24 26.91
CA ASP A 74 2.56 -19.23 26.39
C ASP A 74 2.52 -19.86 24.97
N TYR A 75 2.78 -21.17 24.92
CA TYR A 75 3.02 -21.88 23.65
C TYR A 75 1.80 -21.98 22.72
N GLU A 76 0.59 -22.06 23.29
CA GLU A 76 -0.63 -22.15 22.48
C GLU A 76 -0.97 -20.81 21.77
N PRO A 77 -0.97 -19.65 22.47
CA PRO A 77 -1.02 -18.35 21.81
C PRO A 77 0.09 -18.17 20.77
N ALA A 78 1.32 -18.57 21.09
CA ALA A 78 2.45 -18.51 20.17
C ALA A 78 2.22 -19.36 18.91
N ARG A 79 1.65 -20.57 19.05
CA ARG A 79 1.30 -21.45 17.93
C ARG A 79 0.27 -20.83 17.01
N GLN A 80 -0.75 -20.19 17.58
CA GLN A 80 -1.79 -19.49 16.80
C GLN A 80 -1.18 -18.29 16.06
N ALA A 81 -0.40 -17.47 16.74
CA ALA A 81 0.28 -16.32 16.14
C ALA A 81 1.26 -16.74 15.03
N ALA A 82 2.05 -17.79 15.22
CA ALA A 82 2.94 -18.35 14.20
C ALA A 82 2.15 -18.88 12.99
N SER A 83 1.05 -19.58 13.24
CA SER A 83 0.17 -20.10 12.18
C SER A 83 -0.43 -18.97 11.35
N ASN A 84 -0.89 -17.90 12.01
CA ASN A 84 -1.43 -16.70 11.36
C ASN A 84 -0.36 -16.00 10.53
N PHE A 85 0.85 -15.82 11.07
CA PHE A 85 1.99 -15.27 10.33
C PHE A 85 2.24 -16.03 9.02
N PHE A 86 2.38 -17.35 9.07
CA PHE A 86 2.64 -18.14 7.85
C PHE A 86 1.48 -18.11 6.87
N THR A 87 0.24 -18.06 7.37
CA THR A 87 -0.96 -17.98 6.51
C THR A 87 -1.02 -16.65 5.78
N SER A 88 -0.83 -15.53 6.50
CA SER A 88 -0.81 -14.19 5.92
C SER A 88 0.38 -13.99 4.98
N LEU A 89 1.57 -14.47 5.34
CA LEU A 89 2.75 -14.36 4.48
C LEU A 89 2.60 -15.16 3.19
N ARG A 90 1.97 -16.33 3.24
CA ARG A 90 1.66 -17.11 2.03
C ARG A 90 0.64 -16.40 1.16
N ALA A 91 -0.45 -15.92 1.75
CA ALA A 91 -1.45 -15.15 1.02
C ALA A 91 -0.82 -13.93 0.32
N GLU A 92 0.11 -13.26 0.99
CA GLU A 92 0.84 -12.13 0.43
C GLU A 92 1.77 -12.55 -0.73
N THR A 93 2.49 -13.65 -0.59
CA THR A 93 3.37 -14.17 -1.65
C THR A 93 2.57 -14.64 -2.88
N ASP A 94 1.41 -15.26 -2.65
CA ASP A 94 0.53 -15.80 -3.69
C ASP A 94 -0.23 -14.70 -4.47
N ARG A 95 -0.32 -13.48 -3.94
CA ARG A 95 -0.93 -12.32 -4.64
C ARG A 95 -0.18 -11.89 -5.90
N GLY A 96 1.04 -12.37 -6.12
CA GLY A 96 1.73 -12.07 -7.35
C GLY A 96 2.07 -10.58 -7.45
N ASP A 97 1.67 -9.95 -8.54
CA ASP A 97 1.94 -8.53 -8.82
C ASP A 97 1.10 -7.57 -7.98
N ASP A 98 0.00 -8.06 -7.37
CA ASP A 98 -0.84 -7.29 -6.44
C ASP A 98 -0.29 -7.32 -5.00
N SER A 99 0.87 -7.94 -4.79
CA SER A 99 1.50 -8.05 -3.48
C SER A 99 2.17 -6.75 -3.04
N ALA A 100 2.08 -6.47 -1.74
CA ALA A 100 2.92 -5.52 -1.01
C ALA A 100 4.42 -5.89 -1.03
N LEU A 101 4.76 -7.15 -1.33
CA LEU A 101 6.13 -7.63 -1.41
C LEU A 101 6.71 -7.46 -2.82
N SER A 102 7.92 -6.91 -2.88
CA SER A 102 8.69 -6.91 -4.12
C SER A 102 9.01 -8.34 -4.58
N GLN A 103 9.32 -8.54 -5.86
CA GLN A 103 9.70 -9.87 -6.37
C GLN A 103 10.88 -10.47 -5.59
N ALA A 104 11.91 -9.66 -5.30
CA ALA A 104 13.07 -10.09 -4.52
C ALA A 104 12.70 -10.48 -3.08
N GLN A 105 11.73 -9.78 -2.47
CA GLN A 105 11.22 -10.14 -1.14
C GLN A 105 10.42 -11.44 -1.18
N ARG A 106 9.55 -11.64 -2.19
CA ARG A 106 8.79 -12.88 -2.39
C ARG A 106 9.71 -14.09 -2.55
N GLU A 107 10.72 -13.98 -3.41
CA GLU A 107 11.75 -15.01 -3.55
C GLU A 107 12.55 -15.22 -2.25
N GLY A 108 12.84 -14.14 -1.54
CA GLY A 108 13.57 -14.17 -0.27
C GLY A 108 12.81 -14.83 0.88
N VAL A 109 11.48 -14.71 0.93
CA VAL A 109 10.66 -15.35 1.98
C VAL A 109 10.34 -16.82 1.70
N GLN A 110 10.50 -17.29 0.46
CA GLN A 110 10.22 -18.68 0.08
C GLN A 110 10.91 -19.72 0.99
N PRO A 111 12.20 -19.59 1.34
CA PRO A 111 12.87 -20.54 2.23
C PRO A 111 12.31 -20.55 3.66
N LEU A 112 11.70 -19.44 4.12
CA LEU A 112 11.16 -19.33 5.49
C LEU A 112 10.01 -20.31 5.75
N PHE A 113 9.26 -20.69 4.71
CA PHE A 113 8.16 -21.65 4.85
C PHE A 113 8.64 -23.07 5.17
N THR A 114 9.90 -23.42 4.88
CA THR A 114 10.47 -24.75 5.15
C THR A 114 10.46 -25.08 6.65
N GLY A 115 10.69 -24.08 7.50
CA GLY A 115 10.75 -24.25 8.96
C GLY A 115 9.39 -24.26 9.66
N ARG A 116 8.27 -24.05 8.93
CA ARG A 116 6.93 -23.91 9.53
C ARG A 116 6.56 -25.13 10.37
N ASP A 117 6.62 -26.33 9.78
CA ASP A 117 6.09 -27.52 10.44
C ASP A 117 6.94 -27.91 11.66
N GLU A 118 8.25 -27.66 11.60
CA GLU A 118 9.15 -27.80 12.75
C GLU A 118 8.75 -26.85 13.88
N ILE A 119 8.59 -25.55 13.60
CA ILE A 119 8.19 -24.55 14.59
C ILE A 119 6.84 -24.89 15.22
N ILE A 120 5.84 -25.24 14.40
CA ILE A 120 4.51 -25.62 14.88
C ILE A 120 4.58 -26.88 15.76
N THR A 121 5.42 -27.86 15.40
CA THR A 121 5.63 -29.06 16.20
C THR A 121 6.28 -28.75 17.54
N LEU A 122 7.32 -27.89 17.57
CA LEU A 122 7.97 -27.47 18.80
C LEU A 122 6.99 -26.73 19.73
N LEU A 123 6.18 -25.82 19.16
CA LEU A 123 5.15 -25.09 19.91
C LEU A 123 4.06 -26.02 20.45
N ALA A 124 3.60 -26.99 19.65
CA ALA A 124 2.60 -27.98 20.09
C ALA A 124 3.13 -28.91 21.20
N ARG A 125 4.44 -29.10 21.29
CA ARG A 125 5.11 -29.87 22.35
C ARG A 125 5.50 -29.02 23.56
N SER A 126 5.20 -27.71 23.55
CA SER A 126 5.64 -26.77 24.58
C SER A 126 7.17 -26.76 24.76
N ASP A 127 7.92 -26.97 23.67
CA ASP A 127 9.37 -27.04 23.68
C ASP A 127 9.97 -25.62 23.73
N PRO A 128 10.81 -25.29 24.73
CA PRO A 128 11.42 -23.96 24.83
C PRO A 128 12.33 -23.61 23.65
N ALA A 129 12.83 -24.59 22.88
CA ALA A 129 13.57 -24.34 21.64
C ALA A 129 12.75 -23.61 20.57
N SER A 130 11.40 -23.67 20.66
CA SER A 130 10.50 -22.93 19.77
C SER A 130 10.76 -21.41 19.79
N ALA A 131 11.06 -20.85 20.96
CA ALA A 131 11.31 -19.42 21.11
C ALA A 131 12.56 -18.95 20.35
N GLU A 132 13.62 -19.77 20.36
CA GLU A 132 14.85 -19.48 19.61
C GLU A 132 14.60 -19.58 18.10
N ARG A 133 13.95 -20.66 17.65
CA ARG A 133 13.61 -20.84 16.22
C ARG A 133 12.70 -19.74 15.68
N LEU A 134 11.73 -19.28 16.48
CA LEU A 134 10.88 -18.12 16.12
C LEU A 134 11.70 -16.81 16.07
N SER A 135 12.70 -16.66 16.95
CA SER A 135 13.58 -15.48 16.95
C SER A 135 14.46 -15.45 15.70
N ASP A 136 15.03 -16.59 15.31
CA ASP A 136 15.80 -16.73 14.06
C ASP A 136 14.96 -16.44 12.82
N LEU A 137 13.72 -16.96 12.81
CA LEU A 137 12.75 -16.68 11.76
C LEU A 137 12.44 -15.18 11.67
N TYR A 138 12.24 -14.51 12.80
CA TYR A 138 11.99 -13.07 12.85
C TYR A 138 13.15 -12.25 12.30
N VAL A 139 14.39 -12.58 12.69
CA VAL A 139 15.60 -11.91 12.18
C VAL A 139 15.73 -12.12 10.67
N SER A 140 15.50 -13.34 10.20
CA SER A 140 15.56 -13.68 8.78
C SER A 140 14.51 -12.93 7.97
N TYR A 141 13.26 -12.91 8.42
CA TYR A 141 12.17 -12.14 7.81
C TYR A 141 12.50 -10.65 7.74
N ARG A 142 12.92 -10.05 8.86
CA ARG A 142 13.28 -8.62 8.90
C ARG A 142 14.42 -8.27 7.94
N LYS A 143 15.41 -9.15 7.80
CA LYS A 143 16.51 -8.96 6.85
C LYS A 143 16.02 -8.96 5.40
N ILE A 144 15.00 -9.74 5.07
CA ILE A 144 14.40 -9.77 3.72
C ILE A 144 13.58 -8.51 3.49
N MET A 145 12.80 -8.05 4.49
CA MET A 145 11.99 -6.82 4.35
C MET A 145 12.84 -5.55 4.24
N ASN A 146 14.04 -5.56 4.81
CA ASN A 146 14.97 -4.42 4.79
C ASN A 146 15.97 -4.46 3.60
N ARG A 147 15.84 -5.41 2.68
CA ARG A 147 16.59 -5.43 1.41
C ARG A 147 15.86 -4.62 0.36
#